data_AF-A0A1A0MKG1-F1
#
_entry.id   AF-A0A1A0MKG1-F1
#
_cell.length_a   1.000
_cell.length_b   1.000
_cell.length_c   1.000
_cell.angle_alpha   90.00
_cell.angle_beta   90.00
_cell.angle_gamma   90.00
#
_symmetry.space_group_name_H-M   'P 1'
#
loop_
_entity.id
_entity.type
_entity.pdbx_description
1 polymer ?
#
loop_
_entity_poly.entity_id
_entity_poly.type
_entity_poly.pdbx_seq_one_letter_code
_entity_poly.pdbx_strand_id
1 'polypeptide(L)'
;MANQALELRDHLKQITLEWEQLSDSWEGRAASAYLHAWTEWHDSASILVQFLVESSEKLMRAAIAYDEQDHASGCNINSAGSTI
;
A
#
# COMPACT_ATOMS: atom_id res chain seq x y z
N MET A 1 3.86 8.73 0.70
CA MET A 1 4.03 7.26 0.65
C MET A 1 2.75 6.53 1.01
N ALA A 2 2.22 6.64 2.24
CA ALA A 2 0.98 5.94 2.61
C ALA A 2 -0.21 6.30 1.71
N ASN A 3 -0.37 7.60 1.43
CA ASN A 3 -1.38 8.08 0.50
C ASN A 3 -1.25 7.48 -0.91
N GLN A 4 -0.03 7.38 -1.44
CA GLN A 4 0.23 6.85 -2.79
C GLN A 4 -0.04 5.34 -2.89
N ALA A 5 0.21 4.58 -1.82
CA ALA A 5 -0.11 3.16 -1.75
C ALA A 5 -1.62 2.92 -1.76
N LEU A 6 -2.38 3.77 -1.06
CA LEU A 6 -3.84 3.73 -1.04
C LEU A 6 -4.45 4.14 -2.39
N GLU A 7 -3.93 5.21 -3.00
CA GLU A 7 -4.31 5.64 -4.35
C GLU A 7 -4.08 4.53 -5.38
N LEU A 8 -2.93 3.85 -5.33
CA LEU A 8 -2.63 2.74 -6.23
C LEU A 8 -3.61 1.57 -6.05
N ARG A 9 -3.99 1.27 -4.80
CA ARG A 9 -5.00 0.25 -4.50
C ARG A 9 -6.36 0.61 -5.07
N ASP A 10 -6.74 1.87 -5.02
CA ASP A 10 -8.04 2.31 -5.55
C ASP A 10 -8.04 2.34 -7.08
N HIS A 11 -6.93 2.69 -7.72
CA HIS A 11 -6.77 2.50 -9.17
C HIS A 11 -6.83 1.04 -9.58
N LEU A 12 -6.21 0.12 -8.82
CA LEU A 12 -6.30 -1.32 -9.13
C LEU A 12 -7.75 -1.80 -9.09
N LYS A 13 -8.53 -1.38 -8.08
CA LYS A 13 -9.98 -1.70 -8.02
C LYS A 13 -10.75 -1.15 -9.21
N GLN A 14 -10.43 0.07 -9.66
CA GLN A 14 -11.08 0.66 -10.82
C GLN A 14 -10.80 -0.16 -12.08
N ILE A 15 -9.54 -0.54 -12.32
CA ILE A 15 -9.16 -1.36 -13.47
C ILE A 15 -9.85 -2.74 -13.40
N THR A 16 -9.97 -3.34 -12.21
CA THR A 16 -10.71 -4.58 -12.02
C THR A 16 -12.18 -4.46 -12.41
N LEU A 17 -12.84 -3.38 -12.00
CA LEU A 17 -14.24 -3.12 -12.33
C LEU A 17 -14.44 -2.88 -13.83
N GLU A 18 -13.54 -2.12 -14.47
CA GLU A 18 -13.56 -1.89 -15.92
C GLU A 18 -13.34 -3.20 -16.70
N TRP A 19 -12.46 -4.06 -16.21
CA TRP A 19 -12.23 -5.37 -16.80
C TRP A 19 -13.44 -6.29 -16.67
N GLU A 20 -14.08 -6.37 -15.50
CA GLU A 20 -15.30 -7.16 -15.29
C GLU A 20 -16.40 -6.74 -16.28
N GLN A 21 -16.59 -5.42 -16.46
CA GLN A 21 -17.56 -4.90 -17.43
C GLN A 21 -17.21 -5.23 -18.87
N LEU A 22 -15.92 -5.17 -19.24
CA LEU A 22 -15.46 -5.47 -20.60
C LEU A 22 -15.54 -6.97 -20.91
N SER A 23 -15.24 -7.81 -19.93
CA SER A 23 -15.13 -9.26 -20.10
C SER A 23 -16.47 -9.99 -20.04
N ASP A 24 -17.51 -9.38 -19.45
CA ASP A 24 -18.84 -9.99 -19.24
C ASP A 24 -19.48 -10.54 -20.52
N SER A 25 -19.32 -9.86 -21.66
CA SER A 25 -19.86 -10.29 -22.95
C SER A 25 -18.81 -10.85 -23.92
N TRP A 26 -17.58 -11.09 -23.45
CA TRP A 26 -16.47 -11.48 -24.31
C TRP A 26 -16.24 -13.00 -24.31
N GLU A 27 -16.44 -13.64 -25.47
CA GLU A 27 -16.32 -15.09 -25.60
C GLU A 27 -15.28 -15.53 -26.65
N GLY A 28 -14.90 -16.81 -26.59
CA GLY A 28 -14.03 -17.46 -27.57
C GLY A 28 -12.55 -17.55 -27.15
N ARG A 29 -11.71 -18.05 -28.06
CA ARG A 29 -10.28 -18.33 -27.77
C ARG A 29 -9.48 -17.11 -27.36
N ALA A 30 -9.81 -15.94 -27.91
CA ALA A 30 -9.19 -14.68 -27.50
C ALA A 30 -9.57 -14.33 -26.05
N ALA A 31 -10.86 -14.39 -25.71
CA ALA A 31 -11.35 -14.15 -24.36
C ALA A 31 -10.65 -15.04 -23.33
N SER A 32 -10.47 -16.34 -23.60
CA SER A 32 -9.76 -17.24 -22.69
C SER A 32 -8.28 -16.90 -22.51
N ALA A 33 -7.58 -16.52 -23.60
CA ALA A 33 -6.17 -16.15 -23.52
C ALA A 33 -5.97 -14.85 -22.72
N TYR A 34 -6.84 -13.87 -22.96
CA TYR A 34 -6.83 -12.60 -22.25
C TYR A 34 -7.28 -12.72 -20.80
N LEU A 35 -8.25 -13.60 -20.49
CA LEU A 35 -8.63 -13.93 -19.11
C LEU A 35 -7.44 -14.50 -18.34
N HIS A 36 -6.69 -15.43 -18.93
CA HIS A 36 -5.52 -16.01 -18.28
C HIS A 36 -4.44 -14.95 -18.00
N ALA A 37 -4.08 -14.16 -19.01
CA ALA A 37 -3.10 -13.07 -18.86
C ALA A 37 -3.56 -12.02 -17.85
N TRP A 38 -4.85 -11.70 -17.84
CA TRP A 38 -5.46 -10.79 -16.87
C TRP A 38 -5.35 -11.33 -15.44
N THR A 39 -5.69 -12.61 -15.20
CA THR A 39 -5.62 -13.22 -13.87
C THR A 39 -4.20 -13.16 -13.32
N GLU A 40 -3.19 -13.56 -14.12
CA GLU A 40 -1.79 -13.52 -13.68
C GLU A 40 -1.31 -12.11 -13.33
N TRP A 41 -1.68 -11.13 -14.17
CA TRP A 41 -1.36 -9.73 -13.94
C TRP A 41 -2.07 -9.19 -12.68
N HIS A 42 -3.37 -9.43 -12.54
CA HIS A 42 -4.19 -8.93 -11.45
C HIS A 42 -3.75 -9.50 -10.09
N ASP A 43 -3.43 -10.79 -10.04
CA ASP A 43 -2.94 -11.44 -8.83
C ASP A 43 -1.60 -10.85 -8.40
N SER A 44 -0.68 -10.68 -9.36
CA SER A 44 0.63 -10.08 -9.10
C SER A 44 0.50 -8.62 -8.64
N ALA A 45 -0.34 -7.83 -9.30
CA ALA A 45 -0.61 -6.44 -8.95
C ALA A 45 -1.20 -6.33 -7.54
N SER A 46 -2.14 -7.22 -7.19
CA SER A 46 -2.77 -7.26 -5.87
C SER A 46 -1.75 -7.53 -4.76
N ILE A 47 -0.83 -8.48 -4.97
CA ILE A 47 0.25 -8.80 -4.03
C ILE A 47 1.16 -7.58 -3.82
N LEU A 48 1.59 -6.93 -4.90
CA LEU A 48 2.50 -5.78 -4.83
C LEU A 48 1.85 -4.59 -4.11
N VAL A 49 0.58 -4.31 -4.41
CA VAL A 49 -0.18 -3.23 -3.74
C VAL A 49 -0.35 -3.52 -2.26
N GLN A 50 -0.73 -4.74 -1.89
CA GLN A 50 -0.88 -5.14 -0.49
C GLN A 50 0.44 -4.97 0.28
N PHE A 51 1.54 -5.46 -0.29
CA PHE A 51 2.86 -5.30 0.31
C PHE A 51 3.26 -3.83 0.48
N LEU A 52 2.97 -2.99 -0.51
CA LEU A 52 3.29 -1.56 -0.45
C LEU A 52 2.48 -0.84 0.64
N VAL A 53 1.19 -1.14 0.77
CA VAL A 53 0.33 -0.59 1.83
C VAL A 53 0.88 -0.98 3.21
N GLU A 54 1.13 -2.26 3.42
CA GLU A 54 1.68 -2.75 4.70
C GLU A 54 3.04 -2.14 5.04
N SER A 55 3.92 -2.03 4.05
CA SER A 55 5.23 -1.41 4.21
C SER A 55 5.09 0.05 4.60
N SER A 56 4.21 0.80 3.93
CA SER A 56 4.00 2.20 4.25
C SER A 56 3.39 2.40 5.64
N GLU A 57 2.51 1.52 6.10
CA GLU A 57 1.98 1.57 7.46
C GLU A 57 3.06 1.28 8.51
N LYS A 58 3.93 0.29 8.25
CA LYS A 58 5.06 -0.02 9.14
C LYS A 58 6.01 1.17 9.25
N LEU A 59 6.34 1.81 8.13
CA LEU A 59 7.18 3.00 8.11
C LEU A 59 6.54 4.17 8.87
N MET A 60 5.24 4.39 8.71
CA MET A 60 4.51 5.42 9.45
C MET A 60 4.53 5.16 10.96
N ARG A 61 4.29 3.93 11.39
CA ARG A 61 4.36 3.54 12.81
C ARG A 61 5.77 3.74 13.38
N ALA A 62 6.80 3.38 12.62
CA ALA A 62 8.19 3.58 13.04
C ALA A 62 8.54 5.07 13.17
N ALA A 63 8.09 5.91 12.24
CA ALA A 63 8.29 7.35 12.30
C ALA A 63 7.65 7.98 13.55
N ILE A 64 6.41 7.59 13.86
CA ILE A 64 5.72 8.05 15.08
C ILE A 64 6.49 7.63 16.34
N ALA A 65 6.91 6.37 16.41
CA ALA A 65 7.67 5.86 17.56
C ALA A 65 9.01 6.58 17.77
N TYR A 66 9.70 6.94 16.68
CA TYR A 66 10.94 7.72 16.77
C TYR A 66 10.70 9.16 17.22
N ASP A 67 9.63 9.81 16.75
CA ASP A 67 9.25 11.15 17.17
C ASP A 67 8.92 11.21 18.68
N GLU A 68 8.15 10.23 19.16
CA GLU A 68 7.84 10.08 20.59
C GLU A 68 9.11 9.84 21.43
N GLN A 69 10.03 8.99 20.94
CA GLN A 69 11.29 8.69 21.62
C GLN A 69 12.21 9.92 21.70
N ASP A 70 12.30 10.71 20.64
CA ASP A 70 13.13 11.92 20.58
C ASP A 70 12.60 12.97 21.57
N HIS A 71 11.28 13.19 21.59
CA HIS A 71 10.62 14.07 22.54
C HIS A 71 10.85 13.66 23.99
N ALA A 72 10.68 12.37 24.32
CA ALA A 72 10.90 11.85 25.66
C ALA A 72 12.38 12.00 26.10
N SER A 73 13.32 11.76 25.19
CA SER A 73 14.75 11.87 25.45
C SER A 73 15.17 13.32 25.67
N GLY A 74 14.64 14.26 24.88
CA GLY A 74 14.88 15.70 25.04
C GLY A 74 14.42 16.23 26.40
N CYS A 75 13.23 15.81 26.87
CA CYS A 75 12.73 16.15 28.21
C CYS A 75 13.65 15.65 29.33
N ASN A 76 14.19 14.43 29.19
CA ASN A 76 15.09 13.83 30.18
C ASN A 76 16.47 14.51 30.22
N ILE A 77 17.01 14.90 29.06
CA ILE A 77 18.29 15.61 29.00
C ILE A 77 18.15 17.01 29.60
N ASN A 78 17.06 17.72 29.30
CA ASN A 78 16.83 19.06 29.84
C ASN A 78 16.69 19.05 31.38
N SER A 79 15.99 18.05 31.94
CA SER A 79 15.86 17.92 33.40
C SER A 79 17.18 17.54 34.07
N ALA A 80 17.96 16.63 33.47
CA ALA A 80 19.28 16.26 33.98
C ALA A 80 20.28 17.44 33.90
N GLY A 81 20.28 18.20 32.81
CA GLY A 81 21.12 19.38 32.63
C GLY A 81 20.77 20.56 33.53
N SER A 82 19.51 20.66 33.99
CA SER A 82 19.08 21.69 34.95
C SER A 82 19.40 21.35 36.41
N THR A 83 19.85 20.13 36.71
CA THR A 83 20.10 19.66 38.09
C THR A 83 21.60 19.66 38.45
N ILE A 84 22.49 20.05 37.51
CA ILE A 84 23.94 20.23 37.71
C ILE A 84 24.23 21.74 37.71
#